data_AF-A0A7K8NGX6-F1
#
_entry.id   AF-A0A7K8NGX6-F1
#
_cell.length_a   1.000
_cell.length_b   1.000
_cell.length_c   1.000
_cell.angle_alpha   90.00
_cell.angle_beta   90.00
_cell.angle_gamma   90.00
#
_symmetry.space_group_name_H-M   'P 1'
#
loop_
_entity.id
_entity.type
_entity.pdbx_description
1 polymer ?
#
loop_
_entity_poly.entity_id
_entity_poly.type
_entity_poly.pdbx_seq_one_letter_code
_entity_poly.pdbx_strand_id
1 'polypeptide(L)'
;LRRKLKNRVAAQSARDRKKARMTELEQQVVELEEENQKLLLENQLLREKTCSLSLENQELRCRLGLDALKTENESESKVVKESQVDEIKLVTGSAESAALRLRVPLQQVQAQQSPVLTASTWILMAMTLQTLSLISCWAFWTVWTQRCFSNTPIQSQRAWKSWRKRSAEKQIPYHPPPLPLWGPHQLSWRPLMN
;
A
#
# COMPACT_ATOMS: atom_id res chain seq x y z
N LEU A 1 -14.13 -44.16 36.94
CA LEU A 1 -13.35 -43.12 37.66
C LEU A 1 -12.25 -42.47 36.80
N ARG A 2 -11.46 -43.23 36.03
CA ARG A 2 -10.40 -42.73 35.13
C ARG A 2 -10.82 -41.59 34.18
N ARG A 3 -12.01 -41.67 33.57
CA ARG A 3 -12.55 -40.63 32.65
C ARG A 3 -12.82 -39.29 33.35
N LYS A 4 -13.37 -39.32 34.57
CA LYS A 4 -13.66 -38.11 35.35
C LYS A 4 -12.38 -37.37 35.74
N LEU A 5 -11.34 -38.11 36.14
CA LEU A 5 -10.04 -37.53 36.46
C LEU A 5 -9.40 -36.86 35.22
N LYS A 6 -9.39 -37.53 34.07
CA LYS A 6 -8.87 -36.97 32.81
C LYS A 6 -9.60 -35.69 32.40
N ASN A 7 -10.92 -35.67 32.51
CA ASN A 7 -11.71 -34.47 32.18
C ASN A 7 -11.40 -33.31 33.13
N ARG A 8 -11.26 -33.58 34.44
CA ARG A 8 -10.85 -32.58 35.42
C ARG A 8 -9.48 -32.00 35.12
N VAL A 9 -8.50 -32.85 34.80
CA VAL A 9 -7.16 -32.40 34.41
C VAL A 9 -7.20 -31.58 33.12
N ALA A 10 -7.94 -32.04 32.10
CA ALA A 10 -8.06 -31.30 30.84
C ALA A 10 -8.70 -29.92 31.04
N ALA A 11 -9.73 -29.82 31.87
CA ALA A 11 -10.36 -28.55 32.22
C ALA A 11 -9.40 -27.63 32.98
N GLN A 12 -8.61 -28.18 33.91
CA GLN A 12 -7.60 -27.41 34.64
C GLN A 12 -6.52 -26.90 33.69
N SER A 13 -5.93 -27.76 32.85
CA SER A 13 -4.93 -27.35 31.86
C SER A 13 -5.47 -26.32 30.87
N ALA A 14 -6.75 -26.40 30.49
CA ALA A 14 -7.37 -25.39 29.65
C ALA A 14 -7.48 -24.03 30.35
N ARG A 15 -7.85 -24.02 31.64
CA ARG A 15 -7.89 -22.80 32.47
C ARG A 15 -6.49 -22.21 32.66
N ASP A 16 -5.51 -23.05 32.95
CA ASP A 16 -4.13 -22.61 33.15
C ASP A 16 -3.54 -22.00 31.87
N ARG A 17 -3.79 -22.62 30.71
CA ARG A 17 -3.42 -22.05 29.40
C ARG A 17 -4.09 -20.70 29.14
N LYS A 18 -5.38 -20.56 29.48
CA LYS A 18 -6.09 -19.29 29.34
C LYS A 18 -5.50 -18.22 30.26
N LYS A 19 -5.19 -18.58 31.51
CA LYS A 19 -4.58 -17.66 32.47
C LYS A 19 -3.19 -17.22 31.99
N ALA A 20 -2.36 -18.14 31.52
CA ALA A 20 -1.04 -17.83 30.98
C ALA A 20 -1.11 -16.88 29.77
N ARG A 21 -2.05 -17.11 28.84
CA ARG A 21 -2.27 -16.20 27.70
C ARG A 21 -2.80 -14.84 28.14
N MET A 22 -3.67 -14.79 29.15
CA MET A 22 -4.17 -13.53 29.69
C MET A 22 -3.04 -12.70 30.29
N THR A 23 -2.19 -13.33 31.11
CA THR A 23 -1.03 -12.64 31.72
C THR A 23 0.01 -12.22 30.69
N GLU A 24 0.23 -13.03 29.63
CA GLU A 24 1.13 -12.67 28.53
C GLU A 24 0.61 -11.43 27.77
N LEU A 25 -0.69 -11.38 27.49
CA LEU A 25 -1.30 -10.21 26.84
C LEU A 25 -1.27 -8.97 27.73
N GLU A 26 -1.56 -9.10 29.03
CA GLU A 26 -1.45 -8.00 29.98
C GLU A 26 -0.03 -7.45 30.02
N GLN A 27 0.98 -8.32 30.00
CA GLN A 27 2.37 -7.91 29.95
C GLN A 27 2.74 -7.21 28.63
N GLN A 28 2.29 -7.72 27.48
CA GLN A 28 2.52 -7.06 26.19
C GLN A 28 1.89 -5.66 26.14
N VAL A 29 0.72 -5.46 26.75
CA VAL A 29 0.10 -4.14 26.82
C VAL A 29 0.97 -3.17 27.61
N VAL A 30 1.47 -3.58 28.77
CA VAL A 30 2.36 -2.75 29.60
C VAL A 30 3.65 -2.40 28.86
N GLU A 31 4.29 -3.38 28.23
CA GLU A 31 5.52 -3.16 27.45
C GLU A 31 5.28 -2.17 26.29
N LEU A 32 4.17 -2.32 25.55
CA LEU A 32 3.80 -1.39 24.48
C LEU A 32 3.48 0.01 24.99
N GLU A 33 2.84 0.14 26.15
CA GLU A 33 2.56 1.44 26.78
C GLU A 33 3.85 2.16 27.17
N GLU A 34 4.83 1.45 27.75
CA GLU A 34 6.15 1.98 28.09
C GLU A 34 6.93 2.41 26.85
N GLU A 35 6.94 1.59 25.80
CA GLU A 35 7.58 1.92 24.52
C GLU A 35 6.94 3.16 23.86
N ASN A 36 5.61 3.26 23.88
CA ASN A 36 4.89 4.40 23.34
C ASN A 36 5.25 5.68 24.10
N GLN A 37 5.27 5.65 25.43
CA GLN A 37 5.71 6.80 26.23
C GLN A 37 7.13 7.23 25.90
N LYS A 38 8.06 6.28 25.74
CA LYS A 38 9.44 6.57 25.33
C LYS A 38 9.50 7.24 23.97
N LEU A 39 8.77 6.71 22.98
CA LEU A 39 8.71 7.28 21.63
C LEU A 39 8.08 8.67 21.62
N LEU A 40 7.07 8.93 22.45
CA LEU A 40 6.45 10.25 22.57
C LEU A 40 7.45 11.30 23.09
N LEU A 41 8.24 10.95 24.11
CA LEU A 41 9.28 11.84 24.64
C LEU A 41 10.37 12.10 23.60
N GLU A 42 10.82 11.07 22.89
CA GLU A 42 11.80 11.22 21.81
C GLU A 42 11.26 12.10 20.68
N ASN A 43 9.99 11.93 20.29
CA ASN A 43 9.36 12.73 19.26
C ASN A 43 9.27 14.21 19.67
N GLN A 44 8.91 14.49 20.91
CA GLN A 44 8.91 15.85 21.45
C GLN A 44 10.29 16.48 21.40
N LEU A 45 11.32 15.77 21.89
CA LEU A 45 12.70 16.24 21.85
C LEU A 45 13.19 16.51 20.42
N LEU A 46 12.86 15.64 19.47
CA LEU A 46 13.21 15.82 18.06
C LEU A 46 12.51 17.03 17.44
N ARG A 47 11.26 17.30 17.81
CA ARG A 47 10.54 18.51 17.38
C ARG A 47 11.19 19.76 17.92
N GLU A 48 11.51 19.81 19.21
CA GLU A 48 12.22 20.94 19.82
C GLU A 48 13.55 21.23 19.12
N LYS A 49 14.35 20.19 18.88
CA LYS A 49 15.61 20.31 18.13
C LYS A 49 15.39 20.81 16.70
N THR A 50 14.37 20.30 16.02
CA THR A 50 14.02 20.72 14.65
C THR A 50 13.60 22.19 14.63
N CYS A 51 12.81 22.63 15.61
CA CYS A 51 12.41 24.03 15.76
C CYS A 51 13.64 24.92 16.03
N SER A 52 14.52 24.56 16.96
CA SER A 52 15.75 25.31 17.25
C SER A 52 16.63 25.45 16.01
N LEU A 53 16.94 24.33 15.36
CA LEU A 53 17.77 24.32 14.15
C LEU A 53 17.10 25.07 13.00
N SER A 54 15.78 25.00 12.86
CA SER A 54 15.05 25.77 11.84
C SER A 54 15.16 27.27 12.09
N LEU A 55 15.12 27.72 13.35
CA LEU A 55 15.27 29.13 13.71
C LEU A 55 16.69 29.62 13.45
N GLU A 56 17.70 28.86 13.89
CA GLU A 56 19.11 29.16 13.62
C GLU A 56 19.39 29.21 12.10
N ASN A 57 18.84 28.25 11.35
CA ASN A 57 19.01 28.21 9.92
C ASN A 57 18.33 29.38 9.20
N GLN A 58 17.16 29.80 9.69
CA GLN A 58 16.50 31.00 9.20
C GLN A 58 17.35 32.24 9.49
N GLU A 59 17.84 32.41 10.71
CA GLU A 59 18.70 33.55 11.06
C GLU A 59 19.95 33.63 10.18
N LEU A 60 20.61 32.50 9.94
CA LEU A 60 21.76 32.43 9.04
C LEU A 60 21.39 32.80 7.59
N ARG A 61 20.21 32.40 7.11
CA ARG A 61 19.71 32.82 5.80
C ARG A 61 19.40 34.32 5.74
N CYS A 62 18.84 34.89 6.80
CA CYS A 62 18.65 36.34 6.94
C CYS A 62 19.99 37.06 6.77
N ARG A 63 21.01 36.61 7.51
CA ARG A 63 22.36 37.18 7.47
C ARG A 63 23.03 37.06 6.10
N LEU A 64 22.73 36.00 5.36
CA LEU A 64 23.25 35.76 4.00
C LEU A 64 22.41 36.41 2.90
N GLY A 65 21.28 37.06 3.22
CA GLY A 65 20.39 37.70 2.25
C GLY A 65 19.59 36.71 1.37
N LEU A 66 19.41 35.47 1.83
CA LEU A 66 18.78 34.38 1.06
C LEU A 66 17.26 34.25 1.28
N ASP A 67 16.66 35.05 2.15
CA ASP A 67 15.25 34.90 2.56
C ASP A 67 14.23 35.25 1.47
N ALA A 68 14.60 36.08 0.50
CA ALA A 68 13.69 36.52 -0.56
C ALA A 68 13.33 35.42 -1.58
N LEU A 69 14.05 34.30 -1.59
CA LEU A 69 13.96 33.24 -2.62
C LEU A 69 13.06 32.06 -2.23
N LYS A 70 12.46 32.07 -1.02
CA LYS A 70 11.86 30.85 -0.43
C LYS A 70 10.34 30.86 -0.26
N THR A 71 9.66 31.96 -0.53
CA THR A 71 8.19 32.07 -0.39
C THR A 71 7.41 31.09 -1.27
N GLU A 72 8.02 30.49 -2.30
CA GLU A 72 7.34 29.53 -3.18
C GLU A 72 7.54 28.04 -2.83
N ASN A 73 8.55 27.67 -2.02
CA ASN A 73 8.93 26.26 -1.86
C ASN A 73 8.63 25.63 -0.47
N GLU A 74 8.29 26.42 0.56
CA GLU A 74 8.07 25.90 1.93
C GLU A 74 6.62 25.90 2.41
N SER A 75 5.73 26.64 1.75
CA SER A 75 4.31 26.73 2.10
C SER A 75 3.56 25.40 1.92
N GLU A 76 4.01 24.53 1.02
CA GLU A 76 3.37 23.24 0.76
C GLU A 76 3.77 22.12 1.75
N SER A 77 4.91 22.26 2.45
CA SER A 77 5.43 21.18 3.32
C SER A 77 5.10 21.34 4.81
N LYS A 78 4.88 22.57 5.30
CA LYS A 78 4.59 22.84 6.72
C LYS A 78 3.12 22.64 7.10
N VAL A 79 2.17 22.97 6.22
CA VAL A 79 0.73 22.99 6.52
C VAL A 79 0.14 21.60 6.83
N VAL A 80 0.75 20.52 6.35
CA VAL A 80 0.22 19.15 6.53
C VAL A 80 0.59 18.54 7.88
N LYS A 81 1.61 19.05 8.60
CA LYS A 81 2.11 18.40 9.83
C LYS A 81 1.60 19.00 11.14
N GLU A 82 1.14 20.25 11.13
CA GLU A 82 0.70 20.94 12.36
C GLU A 82 -0.77 20.66 12.72
N SER A 83 -1.64 20.38 11.74
CA SER A 83 -3.08 20.20 11.98
C SER A 83 -3.47 18.86 12.62
N GLN A 84 -2.62 17.84 12.58
CA GLN A 84 -2.95 16.50 13.11
C GLN A 84 -2.50 16.27 14.57
N VAL A 85 -1.73 17.19 15.16
CA VAL A 85 -1.12 16.99 16.49
C VAL A 85 -1.96 17.59 17.63
N ASP A 86 -2.70 18.65 17.37
CA ASP A 86 -3.41 19.39 18.45
C ASP A 86 -4.74 18.74 18.87
N GLU A 87 -5.34 17.89 18.02
CA GLU A 87 -6.63 17.25 18.34
C GLU A 87 -6.49 16.12 19.39
N ILE A 88 -5.27 15.64 19.65
CA ILE A 88 -5.03 14.51 20.58
C ILE A 88 -4.77 14.99 22.02
N LYS A 89 -4.48 16.29 22.24
CA LYS A 89 -3.98 16.79 23.55
C LYS A 89 -5.06 17.41 24.47
N LEU A 90 -6.31 17.59 24.03
CA LEU A 90 -7.31 18.40 24.77
C LEU A 90 -8.43 17.61 25.48
N VAL A 91 -8.41 16.27 25.50
CA VAL A 91 -9.53 15.45 26.07
C VAL A 91 -9.15 14.70 27.37
N THR A 92 -8.08 15.08 28.05
CA THR A 92 -7.70 14.50 29.36
C THR A 92 -7.75 15.55 30.46
N GLY A 93 -8.95 16.07 30.73
CA GLY A 93 -9.16 16.93 31.90
C GLY A 93 -10.53 17.56 31.99
N SER A 94 -11.56 16.81 32.37
CA SER A 94 -12.74 17.40 33.02
C SER A 94 -13.54 16.37 33.82
N ALA A 95 -13.97 16.77 35.02
CA ALA A 95 -14.32 15.94 36.15
C ALA A 95 -15.79 15.44 36.15
N GLU A 96 -16.24 14.77 35.08
CA GLU A 96 -17.67 14.40 34.95
C GLU A 96 -17.98 12.88 35.04
N SER A 97 -16.98 12.00 35.12
CA SER A 97 -17.20 10.55 34.95
C SER A 97 -17.64 9.76 36.19
N ALA A 98 -17.96 10.40 37.32
CA ALA A 98 -18.42 9.69 38.52
C ALA A 98 -19.94 9.44 38.56
N ALA A 99 -20.76 10.23 37.85
CA ALA A 99 -22.21 10.22 38.02
C ALA A 99 -23.00 9.32 37.04
N LEU A 100 -22.38 8.83 35.97
CA LEU A 100 -23.09 8.08 34.90
C LEU A 100 -22.91 6.54 34.97
N ARG A 101 -22.67 5.98 36.16
CA ARG A 101 -22.55 4.52 36.36
C ARG A 101 -23.88 3.76 36.49
N LEU A 102 -25.02 4.38 36.17
CA LEU A 102 -26.36 3.76 36.32
C LEU A 102 -27.27 4.00 35.10
N ARG A 103 -26.90 3.49 33.90
CA ARG A 103 -27.81 2.94 32.85
C ARG A 103 -27.05 2.64 31.53
N VAL A 104 -26.94 1.36 31.18
CA VAL A 104 -27.32 0.68 29.90
C VAL A 104 -27.08 1.43 28.55
N PRO A 105 -26.59 0.73 27.48
CA PRO A 105 -25.22 0.75 26.95
C PRO A 105 -24.99 1.71 25.73
N LEU A 106 -23.92 2.50 25.74
CA LEU A 106 -23.44 3.27 24.57
C LEU A 106 -22.04 2.82 24.13
N GLN A 107 -21.76 1.51 24.14
CA GLN A 107 -20.40 0.98 23.89
C GLN A 107 -20.27 0.21 22.57
N GLN A 108 -21.29 0.21 21.70
CA GLN A 108 -21.24 -0.53 20.43
C GLN A 108 -20.87 0.34 19.22
N VAL A 109 -20.99 1.67 19.32
CA VAL A 109 -20.71 2.56 18.17
C VAL A 109 -19.25 3.04 18.14
N GLN A 110 -18.61 3.22 19.29
CA GLN A 110 -17.26 3.81 19.35
C GLN A 110 -16.12 2.80 19.08
N ALA A 111 -16.35 1.50 19.31
CA ALA A 111 -15.36 0.45 19.02
C ALA A 111 -15.39 -0.07 17.57
N GLN A 112 -16.44 0.22 16.79
CA GLN A 112 -16.52 -0.13 15.37
C GLN A 112 -15.93 0.96 14.45
N GLN A 113 -15.94 2.22 14.88
CA GLN A 113 -15.41 3.32 14.07
C GLN A 113 -13.87 3.34 14.05
N SER A 114 -13.20 3.02 15.16
CA SER A 114 -11.73 3.06 15.23
C SER A 114 -11.02 2.05 14.30
N PRO A 115 -11.42 0.75 14.22
CA PRO A 115 -10.74 -0.21 13.34
C PRO A 115 -11.01 0.09 11.86
N VAL A 116 -12.20 0.59 11.53
CA VAL A 116 -12.58 0.93 10.14
C VAL A 116 -11.82 2.16 9.64
N LEU A 117 -11.60 3.17 10.49
CA LEU A 117 -10.81 4.35 10.13
C LEU A 117 -9.32 4.04 10.02
N THR A 118 -8.77 3.17 10.88
CA THR A 118 -7.41 2.70 10.69
C THR A 118 -7.26 1.85 9.43
N ALA A 119 -8.20 0.93 9.16
CA ALA A 119 -8.15 0.12 7.94
C ALA A 119 -8.29 0.99 6.68
N SER A 120 -9.18 2.01 6.70
CA SER A 120 -9.38 2.91 5.57
C SER A 120 -8.14 3.79 5.29
N THR A 121 -7.45 4.25 6.33
CA THR A 121 -6.19 5.01 6.17
C THR A 121 -5.07 4.13 5.60
N TRP A 122 -4.92 2.88 6.05
CA TRP A 122 -3.95 1.94 5.46
C TRP A 122 -4.26 1.60 3.99
N ILE A 123 -5.54 1.41 3.66
CA ILE A 123 -5.97 1.19 2.26
C ILE A 123 -5.65 2.40 1.40
N LEU A 124 -5.94 3.61 1.89
CA LEU A 124 -5.63 4.85 1.18
C LEU A 124 -4.12 5.00 0.95
N MET A 125 -3.31 4.76 1.97
CA MET A 125 -1.85 4.78 1.86
C MET A 125 -1.32 3.76 0.85
N ALA A 126 -1.82 2.51 0.89
CA ALA A 126 -1.42 1.48 -0.06
C ALA A 126 -1.78 1.86 -1.51
N MET A 127 -2.99 2.39 -1.73
CA MET A 127 -3.43 2.85 -3.04
C MET A 127 -2.58 4.00 -3.56
N THR A 128 -2.24 4.98 -2.71
CA THR A 128 -1.36 6.10 -3.09
C THR A 128 0.06 5.64 -3.44
N LEU A 129 0.60 4.66 -2.69
CA LEU A 129 1.92 4.09 -2.98
C LEU A 129 1.92 3.34 -4.32
N GLN A 130 0.84 2.59 -4.58
CA GLN A 130 0.69 1.84 -5.82
C GLN A 130 0.51 2.75 -7.04
N THR A 131 -0.27 3.83 -6.93
CA THR A 131 -0.41 4.80 -8.02
C THR A 131 0.91 5.52 -8.31
N LEU A 132 1.66 5.92 -7.29
CA LEU A 132 3.00 6.50 -7.46
C LEU A 132 3.98 5.51 -8.10
N SER A 133 3.96 4.24 -7.69
CA SER A 133 4.78 3.19 -8.31
C SER A 133 4.44 3.00 -9.78
N LEU A 134 3.15 2.96 -10.13
CA LEU A 134 2.71 2.88 -11.53
C LEU A 134 3.21 4.10 -12.31
N ILE A 135 2.98 5.32 -11.82
CA ILE A 135 3.41 6.56 -12.49
C ILE A 135 4.94 6.56 -12.71
N SER A 136 5.72 6.16 -11.72
CA SER A 136 7.19 6.07 -11.85
C SER A 136 7.63 5.00 -12.85
N CYS A 137 6.96 3.85 -12.89
CA CYS A 137 7.23 2.78 -13.85
C CYS A 137 6.91 3.22 -15.28
N TRP A 138 5.78 3.91 -15.47
CA TRP A 138 5.39 4.49 -16.75
C TRP A 138 6.38 5.57 -17.21
N ALA A 139 6.80 6.47 -16.31
CA ALA A 139 7.81 7.50 -16.62
C ALA A 139 9.18 6.88 -16.95
N PHE A 140 9.59 5.82 -16.25
CA PHE A 140 10.82 5.10 -16.56
C PHE A 140 10.73 4.39 -17.91
N TRP A 141 9.60 3.77 -18.21
CA TRP A 141 9.35 3.10 -19.49
C TRP A 141 9.38 4.08 -20.68
N THR A 142 8.82 5.28 -20.54
CA THR A 142 8.85 6.29 -21.61
C THR A 142 10.27 6.82 -21.84
N VAL A 143 11.05 7.07 -20.78
CA VAL A 143 12.45 7.47 -20.91
C VAL A 143 13.31 6.35 -21.51
N TRP A 144 13.08 5.09 -21.10
CA TRP A 144 13.80 3.93 -21.62
C TRP A 144 13.50 3.71 -23.12
N THR A 145 12.23 3.75 -23.51
CA THR A 145 11.85 3.62 -24.92
C THR A 145 12.43 4.77 -25.74
N GLN A 146 12.37 6.01 -25.27
CA GLN A 146 12.97 7.17 -25.95
C GLN A 146 14.48 7.01 -26.14
N ARG A 147 15.21 6.49 -25.15
CA ARG A 147 16.66 6.24 -25.24
C ARG A 147 17.01 5.06 -26.17
N CYS A 148 16.17 4.03 -26.22
CA CYS A 148 16.32 2.91 -27.14
C CYS A 148 16.06 3.30 -28.61
N PHE A 149 15.05 4.15 -28.88
CA PHE A 149 14.75 4.61 -30.25
C PHE A 149 15.75 5.65 -30.78
N SER A 150 16.47 6.35 -29.90
CA SER A 150 17.46 7.36 -30.29
C SER A 150 18.77 6.75 -30.81
N ASN A 151 19.15 5.55 -30.36
CA ASN A 151 20.46 4.96 -30.68
C ASN A 151 20.43 3.87 -31.77
N THR A 152 19.27 3.43 -32.27
CA THR A 152 19.21 2.39 -33.33
C THR A 152 18.07 2.50 -34.36
N PRO A 153 17.78 3.65 -35.02
CA PRO A 153 16.88 3.64 -36.17
C PRO A 153 17.61 3.51 -37.52
N ILE A 154 18.91 3.78 -37.60
CA ILE A 154 19.60 3.91 -38.91
C ILE A 154 20.12 2.56 -39.46
N GLN A 155 20.51 1.62 -38.60
CA GLN A 155 21.08 0.33 -39.04
C GLN A 155 20.00 -0.73 -39.32
N SER A 156 18.94 -0.77 -38.52
CA SER A 156 17.84 -1.73 -38.65
C SER A 156 16.98 -1.47 -39.90
N GLN A 157 16.80 -0.21 -40.32
CA GLN A 157 16.09 0.12 -41.57
C GLN A 157 16.80 -0.41 -42.82
N ARG A 158 18.14 -0.36 -42.88
CA ARG A 158 18.91 -0.87 -44.03
C ARG A 158 18.88 -2.40 -44.10
N ALA A 159 18.95 -3.08 -42.95
CA ALA A 159 18.80 -4.52 -42.87
C ALA A 159 17.37 -4.96 -43.27
N TRP A 160 16.33 -4.28 -42.80
CA TRP A 160 14.95 -4.67 -43.12
C TRP A 160 14.62 -4.50 -44.61
N LYS A 161 15.16 -3.45 -45.26
CA LYS A 161 14.99 -3.24 -46.71
C LYS A 161 15.71 -4.31 -47.55
N SER A 162 16.85 -4.85 -47.09
CA SER A 162 17.56 -5.93 -47.81
C SER A 162 16.83 -7.28 -47.68
N TRP A 163 16.28 -7.56 -46.51
CA TRP A 163 15.47 -8.76 -46.27
C TRP A 163 14.18 -8.77 -47.10
N ARG A 164 13.49 -7.62 -47.22
CA ARG A 164 12.28 -7.51 -48.05
C ARG A 164 12.55 -7.81 -49.53
N LYS A 165 13.70 -7.40 -50.07
CA LYS A 165 14.08 -7.71 -51.46
C LYS A 165 14.36 -9.20 -51.68
N ARG A 166 14.98 -9.88 -50.70
CA ARG A 166 15.30 -11.32 -50.83
C ARG A 166 14.08 -12.24 -50.71
N SER A 167 13.02 -11.80 -50.03
CA SER A 167 11.77 -12.55 -49.89
C SER A 167 10.82 -12.42 -51.09
N ALA A 168 10.92 -11.35 -51.88
CA ALA A 168 10.07 -11.15 -53.06
C ALA A 168 10.46 -12.05 -54.25
N GLU A 169 11.73 -12.46 -54.35
CA GLU A 169 12.24 -13.30 -55.45
C GLU A 169 11.77 -14.77 -55.38
N LYS A 170 11.16 -15.21 -54.26
CA LYS A 170 10.77 -16.62 -54.04
C LYS A 170 9.26 -16.85 -53.95
N GLN A 171 8.44 -16.02 -54.59
CA GLN A 171 7.02 -16.35 -54.76
C GLN A 171 6.85 -17.34 -55.92
N ILE A 172 6.93 -18.63 -55.61
CA ILE A 172 6.46 -19.71 -56.48
C ILE A 172 4.91 -19.66 -56.46
N PRO A 173 4.22 -19.61 -57.61
CA PRO A 173 2.75 -19.62 -57.64
C PRO A 173 2.18 -20.88 -56.98
N TYR A 174 1.37 -20.70 -55.94
CA TYR A 174 0.70 -21.78 -55.21
C TYR A 174 -0.46 -22.32 -56.05
N HIS A 175 -0.42 -23.59 -56.45
CA HIS A 175 -1.55 -24.27 -57.08
C HIS A 175 -2.34 -25.02 -55.98
N PRO A 176 -3.64 -24.75 -55.78
CA PRO A 176 -4.41 -25.43 -54.74
C PRO A 176 -4.65 -26.90 -55.12
N PRO A 177 -4.57 -27.85 -54.16
CA PRO A 177 -4.89 -29.25 -54.41
C PRO A 177 -6.40 -29.45 -54.65
N PRO A 178 -6.81 -30.38 -55.52
CA PRO A 178 -8.22 -30.62 -55.82
C PRO A 178 -8.96 -31.16 -54.60
N LEU A 179 -9.98 -30.44 -54.15
CA LEU A 179 -10.85 -30.85 -53.05
C LEU A 179 -11.78 -31.99 -53.52
N PRO A 180 -11.87 -33.13 -52.82
CA PRO A 180 -12.86 -34.15 -53.13
C PRO A 180 -14.27 -33.62 -52.81
N LEU A 181 -15.15 -33.69 -53.80
CA LEU A 181 -16.54 -33.26 -53.73
C LEU A 181 -17.30 -34.12 -52.69
N TRP A 182 -17.54 -33.57 -51.50
CA TRP A 182 -18.26 -34.26 -50.43
C TRP A 182 -19.76 -34.32 -50.77
N GLY A 183 -20.34 -35.53 -50.83
CA GLY A 183 -21.75 -35.69 -51.22
C GLY A 183 -22.30 -37.11 -51.06
N PRO A 184 -23.53 -37.37 -51.51
CA PRO A 184 -24.29 -38.61 -51.28
C PRO A 184 -23.62 -39.89 -51.81
N HIS A 185 -22.60 -39.74 -52.65
CA HIS A 185 -21.84 -40.85 -53.24
C HIS A 185 -20.75 -41.42 -52.31
N GLN A 186 -20.48 -40.80 -51.16
CA GLN A 186 -19.52 -41.32 -50.17
C GLN A 186 -20.22 -42.04 -49.01
N LEU A 187 -19.73 -43.24 -48.69
CA LEU A 187 -20.28 -44.13 -47.65
C LEU A 187 -20.24 -43.54 -46.22
N SER A 188 -19.42 -42.51 -45.99
CA SER A 188 -19.32 -41.77 -44.72
C SER A 188 -20.33 -40.62 -44.60
N TRP A 189 -21.11 -40.35 -45.64
CA TRP A 189 -22.11 -39.27 -45.63
C TRP A 189 -23.35 -39.69 -44.84
N ARG A 190 -23.57 -39.06 -43.69
CA ARG A 190 -24.78 -39.22 -42.88
C ARG A 190 -25.55 -37.89 -42.87
N PRO A 191 -26.70 -37.79 -43.54
CA PRO A 191 -27.54 -36.61 -43.40
C PRO A 191 -28.14 -36.60 -41.99
N LEU A 192 -27.91 -35.52 -41.25
CA LEU A 192 -28.63 -35.24 -40.01
C LEU A 192 -30.10 -35.01 -40.37
N MET A 193 -30.94 -36.03 -40.20
CA MET A 193 -32.38 -35.89 -40.25
C MET A 193 -32.86 -35.34 -38.91
N ASN A 194 -33.58 -34.22 -38.96
CA ASN A 194 -34.36 -33.65 -37.84
C ASN A 194 -35.48 -34.58 -37.41
#